data_AF-V6DHP0-F1
#
_entry.id   AF-V6DHP0-F1
#
_cell.length_a   1.000
_cell.length_b   1.000
_cell.length_c   1.000
_cell.angle_alpha   90.00
_cell.angle_beta   90.00
_cell.angle_gamma   90.00
#
_symmetry.space_group_name_H-M   'P 1'
#
loop_
_entity.id
_entity.type
_entity.pdbx_description
1 polymer ?
#
loop_
_entity_poly.entity_id
_entity_poly.type
_entity_poly.pdbx_seq_one_letter_code
_entity_poly.pdbx_strand_id
1 'polypeptide(L)'
;MSSYPNSREACAYIQGKVVNIVPTDDPNYNDKYESIYNHGYGEPAGTLGINCRHKLFPFTPGVNVNNMTQYNPKEAIRNGNLRQKQRYYERSIRDAKKRLKIAEELEDEQMITRTKTLISARQKKLIEYIKETNKMYGKKYDILTRDYDREQIQSADVVKEKQKIQDYHAKELEKLKEKYGYHGFPKTVEEYQSLLYNKDTGQAIHAYIKARKGVALS
;
A
#
# COMPACT_ATOMS: atom_id res chain seq x y z
N MET A 1 -23.31 -8.93 -14.49
CA MET A 1 -22.05 -8.50 -13.82
C MET A 1 -21.48 -9.69 -13.05
N SER A 2 -20.15 -9.88 -13.01
CA SER A 2 -19.54 -10.92 -12.18
C SER A 2 -19.83 -10.71 -10.69
N SER A 3 -19.54 -11.70 -9.84
CA SER A 3 -19.72 -11.61 -8.39
C SER A 3 -18.50 -12.10 -7.62
N TYR A 4 -18.25 -11.50 -6.46
CA TYR A 4 -17.15 -11.85 -5.57
C TYR A 4 -17.58 -11.84 -4.10
N PRO A 5 -17.02 -12.74 -3.27
CA PRO A 5 -17.36 -12.85 -1.85
C PRO A 5 -16.84 -11.69 -0.98
N ASN A 6 -16.12 -10.72 -1.56
CA ASN A 6 -15.42 -9.66 -0.83
C ASN A 6 -15.52 -8.29 -1.53
N SER A 7 -16.67 -8.03 -2.13
CA SER A 7 -16.98 -6.80 -2.86
C SER A 7 -17.13 -5.59 -1.92
N ARG A 8 -16.69 -4.43 -2.39
CA ARG A 8 -16.87 -3.14 -1.71
C ARG A 8 -18.31 -2.65 -1.80
N GLU A 9 -18.67 -1.68 -0.98
CA GLU A 9 -20.03 -1.16 -0.84
C GLU A 9 -20.72 -0.81 -2.16
N ALA A 10 -20.10 0.03 -3.00
CA ALA A 10 -20.71 0.42 -4.28
C ALA A 10 -20.85 -0.71 -5.31
N CYS A 11 -20.29 -1.90 -5.06
CA CYS A 11 -20.47 -3.05 -5.93
C CYS A 11 -21.28 -4.18 -5.27
N ALA A 12 -21.34 -4.22 -3.94
CA ALA A 12 -21.81 -5.38 -3.20
C ALA A 12 -23.31 -5.67 -3.41
N TYR A 13 -24.11 -4.62 -3.61
CA TYR A 13 -25.56 -4.73 -3.82
C TYR A 13 -25.95 -5.04 -5.26
N ILE A 14 -25.09 -4.69 -6.24
CA ILE A 14 -25.38 -4.83 -7.67
C ILE A 14 -24.65 -6.02 -8.33
N GLN A 15 -23.57 -6.53 -7.71
CA GLN A 15 -22.80 -7.67 -8.23
C GLN A 15 -23.67 -8.91 -8.46
N GLY A 16 -23.26 -9.75 -9.40
CA GLY A 16 -23.96 -11.00 -9.71
C GLY A 16 -25.34 -10.83 -10.37
N LYS A 17 -25.86 -9.61 -10.52
CA LYS A 17 -27.13 -9.35 -11.20
C LYS A 17 -26.93 -9.10 -12.70
N VAL A 18 -28.03 -9.25 -13.43
CA VAL A 18 -28.20 -8.62 -14.74
C VAL A 18 -28.47 -7.15 -14.49
N VAL A 19 -27.77 -6.28 -15.23
CA VAL A 19 -27.74 -4.84 -14.98
C VAL A 19 -27.84 -4.08 -16.30
N ASN A 20 -28.43 -2.90 -16.27
CA ASN A 20 -28.37 -1.97 -17.38
C ASN A 20 -27.03 -1.23 -17.39
N ILE A 21 -26.46 -1.04 -18.58
CA ILE A 21 -25.24 -0.25 -18.81
C ILE A 21 -25.54 1.19 -19.25
N VAL A 22 -26.81 1.60 -19.14
CA VAL A 22 -27.32 2.93 -19.46
C VAL A 22 -28.02 3.54 -18.23
N PRO A 23 -28.09 4.88 -18.12
CA PRO A 23 -28.88 5.56 -17.09
C PRO A 23 -30.38 5.19 -17.13
N THR A 24 -31.14 5.54 -16.09
CA THR A 24 -32.57 5.19 -15.99
C THR A 24 -33.47 6.01 -16.91
N ASP A 25 -33.00 7.15 -17.39
CA ASP A 25 -33.67 8.05 -18.34
C ASP A 25 -33.36 7.70 -19.82
N ASP A 26 -32.49 6.71 -20.07
CA ASP A 26 -32.14 6.28 -21.42
C ASP A 26 -33.28 5.48 -22.07
N PRO A 27 -33.62 5.70 -23.35
CA PRO A 27 -34.65 4.92 -24.06
C PRO A 27 -34.39 3.41 -24.11
N ASN A 28 -33.13 2.98 -23.99
CA ASN A 28 -32.73 1.57 -23.97
C ASN A 28 -32.76 0.96 -22.55
N TYR A 29 -33.15 1.73 -21.53
CA TYR A 29 -33.28 1.25 -20.17
C TYR A 29 -34.38 0.19 -20.07
N ASN A 30 -34.04 -0.93 -19.42
CA ASN A 30 -34.99 -1.99 -19.12
C ASN A 30 -35.34 -1.97 -17.61
N ASP A 31 -36.58 -1.68 -17.27
CA ASP A 31 -37.10 -1.55 -15.91
C ASP A 31 -36.96 -2.82 -15.05
N LYS A 32 -36.81 -3.98 -15.67
CA LYS A 32 -36.55 -5.26 -15.00
C LYS A 32 -35.18 -5.30 -14.30
N TYR A 33 -34.23 -4.47 -14.72
CA TYR A 33 -32.86 -4.51 -14.25
C TYR A 33 -32.42 -3.17 -13.65
N GLU A 34 -31.55 -3.23 -12.64
CA GLU A 34 -30.99 -2.04 -12.03
C GLU A 34 -29.88 -1.46 -12.92
N SER A 35 -29.76 -0.13 -12.97
CA SER A 35 -28.67 0.54 -13.70
C SER A 35 -27.39 0.59 -12.89
N ILE A 36 -26.24 0.36 -13.54
CA ILE A 36 -24.93 0.56 -12.92
C ILE A 36 -24.68 2.03 -12.51
N TYR A 37 -25.37 3.00 -13.14
CA TYR A 37 -25.24 4.42 -12.81
C TYR A 37 -25.77 4.75 -11.41
N ASN A 38 -26.77 4.01 -10.92
CA ASN A 38 -27.27 4.13 -9.55
C ASN A 38 -26.23 3.70 -8.50
N HIS A 39 -25.13 3.08 -8.95
CA HIS A 39 -24.02 2.61 -8.11
C HIS A 39 -22.73 3.39 -8.41
N GLY A 40 -22.85 4.62 -8.92
CA GLY A 40 -21.74 5.55 -9.15
C GLY A 40 -20.88 5.23 -10.37
N TYR A 41 -21.38 4.46 -11.33
CA TYR A 41 -20.64 4.20 -12.57
C TYR A 41 -20.19 5.51 -13.23
N GLY A 42 -18.93 5.57 -13.67
CA GLY A 42 -18.27 6.79 -14.16
C GLY A 42 -17.39 7.48 -13.11
N GLU A 43 -17.63 7.25 -11.81
CA GLU A 43 -16.78 7.77 -10.75
C GLU A 43 -15.65 6.81 -10.38
N PRO A 44 -14.45 7.31 -9.99
CA PRO A 44 -13.36 6.45 -9.51
C PRO A 44 -13.76 5.53 -8.35
N ALA A 45 -14.67 6.02 -7.49
CA ALA A 45 -15.17 5.30 -6.32
C ALA A 45 -16.47 4.51 -6.58
N GLY A 46 -17.10 4.61 -7.74
CA GLY A 46 -18.34 3.90 -8.07
C GLY A 46 -18.11 2.62 -8.87
N THR A 47 -19.17 1.84 -9.10
CA THR A 47 -19.07 0.50 -9.68
C THR A 47 -18.27 0.53 -10.99
N LEU A 48 -17.49 -0.52 -11.25
CA LEU A 48 -16.51 -0.58 -12.36
C LEU A 48 -15.45 0.55 -12.37
N GLY A 49 -15.29 1.29 -11.27
CA GLY A 49 -14.19 2.25 -11.07
C GLY A 49 -12.84 1.59 -10.78
N ILE A 50 -11.84 2.42 -10.43
CA ILE A 50 -10.40 2.05 -10.43
C ILE A 50 -10.03 0.84 -9.55
N ASN A 51 -10.76 0.63 -8.45
CA ASN A 51 -10.52 -0.46 -7.50
C ASN A 51 -11.50 -1.64 -7.67
N CYS A 52 -12.33 -1.60 -8.72
CA CYS A 52 -13.28 -2.65 -9.03
C CYS A 52 -12.60 -3.76 -9.85
N ARG A 53 -12.98 -5.02 -9.59
CA ARG A 53 -12.53 -6.18 -10.37
C ARG A 53 -13.67 -6.86 -11.12
N HIS A 54 -14.86 -6.28 -11.07
CA HIS A 54 -16.03 -6.83 -11.71
C HIS A 54 -15.91 -6.73 -13.22
N LYS A 55 -16.42 -7.76 -13.90
CA LYS A 55 -16.52 -7.81 -15.35
C LYS A 55 -18.00 -7.82 -15.72
N LEU A 56 -18.32 -7.18 -16.83
CA LEU A 56 -19.63 -7.30 -17.46
C LEU A 56 -19.56 -8.41 -18.50
N PHE A 57 -20.66 -9.13 -18.62
CA PHE A 57 -20.86 -10.16 -19.63
C PHE A 57 -22.14 -9.80 -20.39
N PRO A 58 -22.16 -9.92 -21.73
CA PRO A 58 -23.39 -9.74 -22.50
C PRO A 58 -24.49 -10.66 -21.99
N PHE A 59 -25.72 -10.16 -21.97
CA PHE A 59 -26.89 -10.90 -21.52
C PHE A 59 -28.09 -10.54 -22.38
N THR A 60 -28.71 -11.54 -23.00
CA THR A 60 -29.92 -11.40 -23.80
C THR A 60 -31.10 -12.02 -23.04
N PRO A 61 -32.10 -11.21 -22.61
CA PRO A 61 -33.27 -11.72 -21.91
C PRO A 61 -34.00 -12.81 -22.72
N GLY A 62 -34.41 -13.89 -22.06
CA GLY A 62 -35.10 -15.02 -22.70
C GLY A 62 -34.17 -16.03 -23.38
N VAL A 63 -32.92 -15.66 -23.69
CA VAL A 63 -31.90 -16.57 -24.24
C VAL A 63 -30.91 -16.99 -23.16
N ASN A 64 -30.44 -16.04 -22.36
CA ASN A 64 -29.47 -16.30 -21.30
C ASN A 64 -30.14 -16.51 -19.94
N VAL A 65 -29.53 -17.36 -19.12
CA VAL A 65 -29.87 -17.53 -17.69
C VAL A 65 -28.73 -16.96 -16.86
N ASN A 66 -29.08 -16.19 -15.81
CA ASN A 66 -28.08 -15.64 -14.91
C ASN A 66 -27.58 -16.71 -13.93
N ASN A 67 -26.41 -17.27 -14.20
CA ASN A 67 -25.80 -18.32 -13.39
C ASN A 67 -24.75 -17.80 -12.39
N MET A 68 -24.73 -16.49 -12.11
CA MET A 68 -23.75 -15.94 -11.17
C MET A 68 -24.12 -16.28 -9.73
N THR A 69 -23.12 -16.65 -8.93
CA THR A 69 -23.25 -16.81 -7.48
C THR A 69 -23.72 -15.52 -6.85
N GLN A 70 -24.77 -15.59 -6.04
CA GLN A 70 -25.25 -14.43 -5.26
C GLN A 70 -24.60 -14.45 -3.87
N TYR A 71 -24.05 -13.31 -3.46
CA TYR A 71 -23.47 -13.14 -2.14
C TYR A 71 -24.31 -12.18 -1.32
N ASN A 72 -24.38 -12.39 0.00
CA ASN A 72 -24.97 -11.41 0.90
C ASN A 72 -24.13 -10.12 0.83
N PRO A 73 -24.72 -8.96 0.46
CA PRO A 73 -23.97 -7.72 0.30
C PRO A 73 -23.23 -7.29 1.57
N LYS A 74 -23.87 -7.42 2.75
CA LYS A 74 -23.27 -7.04 4.04
C LYS A 74 -22.07 -7.92 4.38
N GLU A 75 -22.17 -9.21 4.11
CA GLU A 75 -21.05 -10.15 4.29
C GLU A 75 -19.91 -9.85 3.31
N ALA A 76 -20.22 -9.58 2.03
CA ALA A 76 -19.22 -9.24 1.03
C ALA A 76 -18.44 -7.97 1.40
N ILE A 77 -19.13 -6.93 1.88
CA ILE A 77 -18.51 -5.69 2.36
C ILE A 77 -17.58 -5.98 3.53
N ARG A 78 -18.06 -6.75 4.52
CA ARG A 78 -17.26 -7.14 5.69
C ARG A 78 -15.99 -7.90 5.29
N ASN A 79 -16.11 -8.88 4.40
CA ASN A 79 -14.99 -9.66 3.87
C ASN A 79 -14.01 -8.77 3.08
N GLY A 80 -14.53 -7.81 2.33
CA GLY A 80 -13.74 -6.79 1.65
C GLY A 80 -12.88 -5.98 2.61
N ASN A 81 -13.46 -5.50 3.71
CA ASN A 81 -12.76 -4.74 4.74
C ASN A 81 -11.69 -5.58 5.44
N LEU A 82 -11.98 -6.83 5.77
CA LEU A 82 -11.00 -7.74 6.37
C LEU A 82 -9.78 -7.96 5.47
N ARG A 83 -10.01 -8.19 4.18
CA ARG A 83 -8.94 -8.31 3.17
C ARG A 83 -8.17 -7.00 2.97
N GLN A 84 -8.84 -5.86 3.04
CA GLN A 84 -8.16 -4.57 2.92
C GLN A 84 -7.23 -4.31 4.11
N LYS A 85 -7.62 -4.71 5.32
CA LYS A 85 -6.77 -4.67 6.52
C LYS A 85 -5.60 -5.65 6.43
N GLN A 86 -5.79 -6.86 5.89
CA GLN A 86 -4.70 -7.78 5.57
C GLN A 86 -3.67 -7.11 4.64
N ARG A 87 -4.14 -6.52 3.54
CA ARG A 87 -3.29 -5.81 2.56
C ARG A 87 -2.53 -4.64 3.16
N TYR A 88 -3.07 -4.00 4.18
CA TYR A 88 -2.35 -2.96 4.91
C TYR A 88 -1.13 -3.55 5.63
N TYR A 89 -1.28 -4.68 6.32
CA TYR A 89 -0.14 -5.36 6.95
C TYR A 89 0.88 -5.84 5.93
N GLU A 90 0.45 -6.42 4.80
CA GLU A 90 1.34 -6.87 3.72
C GLU A 90 2.16 -5.71 3.15
N ARG A 91 1.52 -4.57 2.85
CA ARG A 91 2.21 -3.35 2.40
C ARG A 91 3.22 -2.86 3.44
N SER A 92 2.85 -2.90 4.73
CA SER A 92 3.74 -2.52 5.82
C SER A 92 4.96 -3.45 5.92
N ILE A 93 4.79 -4.76 5.73
CA ILE A 93 5.91 -5.72 5.71
C ILE A 93 6.80 -5.46 4.50
N ARG A 94 6.22 -5.24 3.32
CA ARG A 94 6.97 -4.91 2.10
C ARG A 94 7.80 -3.64 2.27
N ASP A 95 7.21 -2.60 2.84
CA ASP A 95 7.93 -1.35 3.18
C ASP A 95 9.10 -1.60 4.13
N ALA A 96 8.91 -2.41 5.18
CA ALA A 96 10.03 -2.75 6.09
C ALA A 96 11.13 -3.56 5.38
N LYS A 97 10.79 -4.52 4.51
CA LYS A 97 11.78 -5.25 3.70
C LYS A 97 12.53 -4.34 2.74
N LYS A 98 11.86 -3.36 2.16
CA LYS A 98 12.48 -2.34 1.31
C LYS A 98 13.51 -1.53 2.10
N ARG A 99 13.15 -1.09 3.32
CA ARG A 99 14.06 -0.38 4.23
C ARG A 99 15.25 -1.23 4.65
N LEU A 100 15.04 -2.53 4.90
CA LEU A 100 16.12 -3.44 5.23
C LEU A 100 17.14 -3.50 4.08
N LYS A 101 16.67 -3.65 2.84
CA LYS A 101 17.56 -3.71 1.69
C LYS A 101 18.37 -2.43 1.50
N ILE A 102 17.75 -1.29 1.73
CA ILE A 102 18.44 0.01 1.70
C ILE A 102 19.49 0.09 2.81
N ALA A 103 19.15 -0.31 4.04
CA ALA A 103 20.09 -0.29 5.15
C ALA A 103 21.30 -1.23 4.90
N GLU A 104 21.08 -2.38 4.28
CA GLU A 104 22.14 -3.29 3.83
C GLU A 104 23.07 -2.63 2.79
N GLU A 105 22.52 -1.91 1.82
CA GLU A 105 23.31 -1.21 0.80
C GLU A 105 24.07 0.01 1.34
N LEU A 106 23.68 0.51 2.50
CA LEU A 106 24.33 1.63 3.19
C LEU A 106 25.22 1.16 4.35
N GLU A 107 25.31 -0.15 4.57
CA GLU A 107 26.10 -0.76 5.66
C GLU A 107 25.74 -0.23 7.06
N ASP A 108 24.47 0.18 7.26
CA ASP A 108 23.98 0.68 8.55
C ASP A 108 23.55 -0.49 9.44
N GLU A 109 24.49 -1.06 10.19
CA GLU A 109 24.28 -2.22 11.06
C GLU A 109 23.16 -2.01 12.10
N GLN A 110 23.01 -0.79 12.61
CA GLN A 110 21.98 -0.47 13.60
C GLN A 110 20.59 -0.52 12.96
N MET A 111 20.43 0.08 11.77
CA MET A 111 19.17 0.06 11.03
C MET A 111 18.85 -1.33 10.47
N ILE A 112 19.85 -2.10 10.05
CA ILE A 112 19.68 -3.51 9.65
C ILE A 112 19.05 -4.29 10.82
N THR A 113 19.65 -4.19 12.01
CA THR A 113 19.16 -4.91 13.20
C THR A 113 17.74 -4.50 13.58
N ARG A 114 17.48 -3.18 13.68
CA ARG A 114 16.15 -2.63 14.00
C ARG A 114 15.10 -3.06 12.98
N THR A 115 15.44 -3.06 11.69
CA THR A 115 14.50 -3.36 10.63
C THR A 115 14.17 -4.86 10.56
N LYS A 116 15.15 -5.74 10.83
CA LYS A 116 14.88 -7.18 10.99
C LYS A 116 13.87 -7.44 12.11
N THR A 117 14.05 -6.83 13.28
CA THR A 117 13.08 -6.93 14.38
C THR A 117 11.69 -6.41 13.99
N LEU A 118 11.64 -5.29 13.27
CA LEU A 118 10.39 -4.69 12.80
C LEU A 118 9.63 -5.61 11.82
N ILE A 119 10.34 -6.25 10.88
CA ILE A 119 9.75 -7.20 9.94
C ILE A 119 9.11 -8.36 10.70
N SER A 120 9.85 -8.98 11.63
CA SER A 120 9.35 -10.09 12.46
C SER A 120 8.11 -9.69 13.26
N ALA A 121 8.11 -8.51 13.86
CA ALA A 121 6.95 -8.00 14.59
C ALA A 121 5.73 -7.77 13.69
N ARG A 122 5.91 -7.20 12.49
CA ARG A 122 4.83 -6.98 11.51
C ARG A 122 4.27 -8.29 10.96
N GLN A 123 5.14 -9.25 10.66
CA GLN A 123 4.73 -10.59 10.22
C GLN A 123 3.96 -11.33 11.30
N LYS A 124 4.39 -11.26 12.56
CA LYS A 124 3.65 -11.84 13.69
C LYS A 124 2.24 -11.25 13.80
N LYS A 125 2.11 -9.92 13.72
CA LYS A 125 0.80 -9.25 13.71
C LYS A 125 -0.10 -9.68 12.56
N LEU A 126 0.46 -9.88 11.35
CA LEU A 126 -0.31 -10.39 10.20
C LEU A 126 -0.81 -11.82 10.47
N ILE A 127 0.06 -12.70 10.97
CA ILE A 127 -0.30 -14.09 11.29
C ILE A 127 -1.40 -14.13 12.36
N GLU A 128 -1.24 -13.36 13.44
CA GLU A 128 -2.24 -13.26 14.51
C GLU A 128 -3.57 -12.76 13.97
N TYR A 129 -3.56 -11.69 13.17
CA TYR A 129 -4.76 -11.14 12.55
C TYR A 129 -5.49 -12.15 11.65
N ILE A 130 -4.76 -12.91 10.82
CA ILE A 130 -5.33 -13.96 9.97
C ILE A 130 -5.96 -15.06 10.85
N LYS A 131 -5.22 -15.53 11.86
CA LYS A 131 -5.66 -16.59 12.76
C LYS A 131 -6.92 -16.20 13.54
N GLU A 132 -6.93 -15.02 14.15
CA GLU A 132 -8.07 -14.50 14.90
C GLU A 132 -9.27 -14.29 13.98
N THR A 133 -9.05 -13.74 12.79
CA THR A 133 -10.12 -13.54 11.80
C THR A 133 -10.74 -14.88 11.41
N ASN A 134 -9.95 -15.86 10.97
CA ASN A 134 -10.50 -17.15 10.55
C ASN A 134 -11.16 -17.91 11.72
N LYS A 135 -10.64 -17.78 12.95
CA LYS A 135 -11.27 -18.35 14.16
C LYS A 135 -12.70 -17.83 14.37
N MET A 136 -12.97 -16.55 14.09
CA MET A 136 -14.31 -15.96 14.22
C MET A 136 -15.33 -16.54 13.23
N TYR A 137 -14.90 -17.02 12.06
CA TYR A 137 -15.80 -17.56 11.03
C TYR A 137 -15.94 -19.09 11.08
N GLY A 138 -15.28 -19.74 12.03
CA GLY A 138 -15.38 -21.18 12.28
C GLY A 138 -14.64 -22.05 11.25
N LYS A 139 -14.78 -23.38 11.38
CA LYS A 139 -14.06 -24.36 10.54
C LYS A 139 -14.61 -24.51 9.11
N LYS A 140 -15.56 -23.67 8.68
CA LYS A 140 -16.27 -23.88 7.41
C LYS A 140 -15.42 -23.48 6.20
N TYR A 141 -14.65 -22.40 6.30
CA TYR A 141 -13.67 -21.96 5.28
C TYR A 141 -12.78 -20.84 5.82
N ASP A 142 -11.56 -20.71 5.30
CA ASP A 142 -10.66 -19.60 5.59
C ASP A 142 -10.98 -18.39 4.71
N ILE A 143 -11.18 -17.21 5.33
CA ILE A 143 -11.48 -15.96 4.61
C ILE A 143 -10.20 -15.25 4.18
N LEU A 144 -9.21 -15.30 5.07
CA LEU A 144 -7.90 -14.70 4.88
C LEU A 144 -6.85 -15.80 4.79
N THR A 145 -5.95 -15.68 3.84
CA THR A 145 -4.80 -16.56 3.66
C THR A 145 -3.57 -15.70 3.43
N ARG A 146 -2.43 -16.08 4.02
CA ARG A 146 -1.20 -15.30 3.88
C ARG A 146 -0.68 -15.40 2.45
N ASP A 147 -0.43 -14.25 1.84
CA ASP A 147 0.06 -14.12 0.47
C ASP A 147 1.51 -13.60 0.52
N TYR A 148 2.48 -14.51 0.35
CA TYR A 148 3.90 -14.17 0.44
C TYR A 148 4.37 -13.29 -0.72
N ASP A 149 3.77 -13.43 -1.91
CA ASP A 149 4.12 -12.64 -3.08
C ASP A 149 3.82 -11.16 -2.83
N ARG A 150 2.77 -10.86 -2.06
CA ARG A 150 2.48 -9.49 -1.63
C ARG A 150 3.49 -8.93 -0.64
N GLU A 151 4.27 -9.73 0.05
CA GLU A 151 5.34 -9.24 0.91
C GLU A 151 6.67 -9.09 0.17
N GLN A 152 6.78 -9.48 -1.11
CA GLN A 152 8.04 -9.39 -1.86
C GLN A 152 8.32 -7.95 -2.30
N ILE A 153 9.62 -7.62 -2.37
CA ILE A 153 10.12 -6.36 -2.89
C ILE A 153 10.63 -6.56 -4.32
N GLN A 154 10.45 -5.56 -5.17
CA GLN A 154 11.06 -5.55 -6.50
C GLN A 154 12.40 -4.80 -6.42
N SER A 155 13.44 -5.32 -7.08
CA SER A 155 14.76 -4.69 -7.10
C SER A 155 14.72 -3.25 -7.63
N ALA A 156 13.91 -3.00 -8.67
CA ALA A 156 13.72 -1.68 -9.23
C ALA A 156 13.20 -0.65 -8.21
N ASP A 157 12.37 -1.07 -7.24
CA ASP A 157 11.87 -0.17 -6.20
C ASP A 157 12.95 0.24 -5.22
N VAL A 158 13.89 -0.65 -4.94
CA VAL A 158 15.05 -0.40 -4.05
C VAL A 158 15.98 0.61 -4.68
N VAL A 159 16.37 0.40 -5.95
CA VAL A 159 17.26 1.31 -6.70
C VAL A 159 16.67 2.72 -6.75
N LYS A 160 15.37 2.85 -7.07
CA LYS A 160 14.69 4.14 -7.10
C LYS A 160 14.67 4.84 -5.74
N GLU A 161 14.57 4.10 -4.65
CA GLU A 161 14.55 4.68 -3.31
C GLU A 161 15.94 5.11 -2.86
N LYS A 162 16.96 4.28 -3.14
CA LYS A 162 18.35 4.61 -2.88
C LYS A 162 18.74 5.94 -3.55
N GLN A 163 18.40 6.08 -4.84
CA GLN A 163 18.67 7.31 -5.59
C GLN A 163 18.00 8.52 -4.93
N LYS A 164 16.72 8.41 -4.54
CA LYS A 164 16.02 9.50 -3.84
C LYS A 164 16.68 9.89 -2.53
N ILE A 165 17.18 8.92 -1.76
CA ILE A 165 17.88 9.17 -0.50
C ILE A 165 19.21 9.89 -0.78
N GLN A 166 19.97 9.45 -1.78
CA GLN A 166 21.20 10.10 -2.21
C GLN A 166 20.94 11.54 -2.69
N ASP A 167 19.93 11.75 -3.53
CA ASP A 167 19.55 13.08 -4.03
C ASP A 167 19.12 14.02 -2.89
N TYR A 168 18.42 13.49 -1.88
CA TYR A 168 18.04 14.25 -0.69
C TYR A 168 19.27 14.69 0.10
N HIS A 169 20.18 13.76 0.40
CA HIS A 169 21.40 14.03 1.16
C HIS A 169 22.35 14.96 0.43
N ALA A 170 22.43 14.86 -0.90
CA ALA A 170 23.20 15.78 -1.73
C ALA A 170 22.71 17.23 -1.58
N LYS A 171 21.38 17.43 -1.67
CA LYS A 171 20.75 18.75 -1.50
C LYS A 171 20.91 19.28 -0.08
N GLU A 172 20.82 18.40 0.92
CA GLU A 172 21.01 18.79 2.32
C GLU A 172 22.45 19.23 2.58
N LEU A 173 23.44 18.45 2.10
CA LEU A 173 24.86 18.77 2.22
C LEU A 173 25.21 20.11 1.56
N GLU A 174 24.74 20.36 0.34
CA GLU A 174 24.96 21.64 -0.35
C GLU A 174 24.38 22.82 0.44
N LYS A 175 23.14 22.71 0.93
CA LYS A 175 22.53 23.76 1.76
C LYS A 175 23.33 24.03 3.05
N LEU A 176 23.87 22.99 3.67
CA LEU A 176 24.70 23.13 4.87
C LEU A 176 26.04 23.81 4.53
N LYS A 177 26.66 23.46 3.40
CA LYS A 177 27.90 24.07 2.90
C LYS A 177 27.69 25.55 2.56
N GLU A 178 26.62 25.90 1.86
CA GLU A 178 26.26 27.28 1.54
C GLU A 178 26.03 28.12 2.81
N LYS A 179 25.32 27.56 3.79
CA LYS A 179 24.93 28.30 5.00
C LYS A 179 26.06 28.47 6.02
N TYR A 180 26.87 27.43 6.23
CA TYR A 180 27.85 27.40 7.31
C TYR A 180 29.30 27.37 6.81
N GLY A 181 29.53 27.43 5.50
CA GLY A 181 30.84 27.36 4.86
C GLY A 181 31.32 25.92 4.63
N TYR A 182 32.11 25.73 3.58
CA TYR A 182 32.58 24.42 3.10
C TYR A 182 33.54 23.69 4.06
N HIS A 183 34.30 24.43 4.88
CA HIS A 183 35.29 23.83 5.78
C HIS A 183 34.65 22.93 6.82
N GLY A 184 35.17 21.70 6.97
CA GLY A 184 34.73 20.73 7.98
C GLY A 184 33.46 19.94 7.61
N PHE A 185 32.85 20.22 6.46
CA PHE A 185 31.81 19.36 5.89
C PHE A 185 32.41 18.28 4.98
N PRO A 186 31.74 17.13 4.85
CA PRO A 186 32.17 16.04 3.96
C PRO A 186 32.29 16.49 2.51
N LYS A 187 33.25 15.89 1.79
CA LYS A 187 33.51 16.25 0.39
C LYS A 187 32.46 15.64 -0.52
N THR A 188 32.09 14.39 -0.27
CA THR A 188 31.11 13.66 -1.08
C THR A 188 29.82 13.37 -0.31
N VAL A 189 28.78 13.01 -1.05
CA VAL A 189 27.46 12.68 -0.49
C VAL A 189 27.52 11.33 0.23
N GLU A 190 28.32 10.39 -0.27
CA GLU A 190 28.52 9.08 0.35
C GLU A 190 29.21 9.22 1.71
N GLU A 191 30.20 10.10 1.81
CA GLU A 191 30.87 10.41 3.07
C GLU A 191 29.92 11.11 4.05
N TYR A 192 29.11 12.06 3.58
CA TYR A 192 28.08 12.68 4.41
C TYR A 192 27.05 11.67 4.92
N GLN A 193 26.63 10.76 4.05
CA GLN A 193 25.68 9.71 4.36
C GLN A 193 26.25 8.73 5.40
N SER A 194 27.47 8.22 5.20
CA SER A 194 28.09 7.29 6.15
C SER A 194 28.27 7.91 7.54
N LEU A 195 28.61 9.20 7.57
CA LEU A 195 28.73 9.95 8.83
C LEU A 195 27.37 10.16 9.50
N LEU A 196 26.29 10.40 8.77
CA LEU A 196 24.95 10.55 9.36
C LEU A 196 24.43 9.27 10.04
N TYR A 197 24.67 8.12 9.42
CA TYR A 197 24.06 6.85 9.82
C TYR A 197 24.92 6.02 10.78
N ASN A 198 26.20 6.36 10.95
CA ASN A 198 27.00 5.81 12.03
C ASN A 198 26.73 6.57 13.35
N LYS A 199 26.56 5.82 14.43
CA LYS A 199 26.14 6.34 15.74
C LYS A 199 27.10 7.41 16.29
N ASP A 200 28.40 7.16 16.20
CA ASP A 200 29.41 7.99 16.86
C ASP A 200 29.75 9.20 15.98
N THR A 201 29.95 8.97 14.69
CA THR A 201 30.24 10.05 13.73
C THR A 201 29.01 10.91 13.45
N GLY A 202 27.80 10.35 13.52
CA GLY A 202 26.55 11.08 13.32
C GLY A 202 26.27 12.05 14.45
N GLN A 203 26.58 11.67 15.69
CA GLN A 203 26.57 12.59 16.84
C GLN A 203 27.59 13.72 16.66
N ALA A 204 28.79 13.42 16.18
CA ALA A 204 29.82 14.41 15.93
C ALA A 204 29.41 15.43 14.86
N ILE A 205 28.85 14.98 13.73
CA ILE A 205 28.31 15.86 12.68
C ILE A 205 27.15 16.71 13.20
N HIS A 206 26.22 16.13 13.97
CA HIS A 206 25.13 16.89 14.56
C HIS A 206 25.63 17.96 15.54
N ALA A 207 26.60 17.62 16.38
CA ALA A 207 27.23 18.57 17.31
C ALA A 207 27.95 19.69 16.56
N TYR A 208 28.67 19.35 15.49
CA TYR A 208 29.36 20.30 14.63
C TYR A 208 28.40 21.30 13.97
N ILE A 209 27.31 20.81 13.36
CA ILE A 209 26.26 21.65 12.76
C ILE A 209 25.62 22.53 13.83
N LYS A 210 25.36 22.00 15.03
CA LYS A 210 24.79 22.77 16.15
C LYS A 210 25.72 23.89 16.64
N ALA A 211 27.02 23.63 16.71
CA ALA A 211 28.02 24.64 17.09
C ALA A 211 28.04 25.80 16.08
N ARG A 212 28.08 25.50 14.78
CA ARG A 212 28.05 26.55 13.73
C ARG A 212 26.74 27.33 13.66
N LYS A 213 25.60 26.69 13.99
CA LYS A 213 24.32 27.39 14.17
C LYS A 213 24.39 28.46 15.26
N GLY A 214 25.05 28.16 16.39
CA GLY A 214 25.21 29.11 17.50
C GLY A 214 26.07 30.32 17.13
N VAL A 215 27.15 30.11 16.36
CA VAL A 215 28.06 31.17 15.91
C VAL A 215 27.44 32.08 14.85
N ALA A 216 26.52 31.56 14.02
CA ALA A 216 25.85 32.35 12.98
C ALA A 216 24.70 33.26 13.50
N LEU A 217 24.34 33.14 14.78
CA LEU A 217 23.26 33.91 15.43
C LEU A 217 23.76 34.93 16.45
N SER A 218 25.07 34.99 16.69
CA SER A 218 25.77 35.96 17.54
C SER A 218 26.43 37.05 16.68
#